data_AF-A0A369S3R8-F1
#
_entry.id   AF-A0A369S3R8-F1
#
_cell.length_a   1.000
_cell.length_b   1.000
_cell.length_c   1.000
_cell.angle_alpha   90.00
_cell.angle_beta   90.00
_cell.angle_gamma   90.00
#
_symmetry.space_group_name_H-M   'P 1'
#
loop_
_entity.id
_entity.type
_entity.pdbx_description
1 polymer ?
#
loop_
_entity_poly.entity_id
_entity_poly.type
_entity_poly.pdbx_seq_one_letter_code
_entity_poly.pdbx_strand_id
1 'polypeptide(L)'
;MAISPQRGGRISAGVAVMSLVGLALSVYALHVETTKESNKNYKAFCDFGASISCSKVFTSKYGKGFGLIAPIFGQHSSLNQPNSIYGIIFYCIQICLGKE
;
A
#
# COMPACT_ATOMS: atom_id res chain seq x y z
N MET A 1 22.34 3.71 36.02
CA MET A 1 21.82 4.07 34.67
C MET A 1 22.72 3.43 33.64
N ALA A 2 22.44 2.16 33.28
CA ALA A 2 23.16 1.49 32.20
C ALA A 2 22.41 1.80 30.90
N ILE A 3 22.95 2.74 30.13
CA ILE A 3 22.55 2.94 28.74
C ILE A 3 23.16 1.76 27.96
N SER A 4 22.38 0.70 27.80
CA SER A 4 22.74 -0.41 26.92
C SER A 4 23.07 0.14 25.53
N PRO A 5 24.15 -0.33 24.88
CA PRO A 5 24.46 0.09 23.52
C PRO A 5 23.28 -0.30 22.62
N GLN A 6 22.86 0.60 21.74
CA GLN A 6 21.88 0.28 20.72
C GLN A 6 22.37 -0.96 19.95
N ARG A 7 21.74 -2.11 20.17
CA ARG A 7 21.87 -3.25 19.30
C ARG A 7 21.18 -2.85 18.00
N GLY A 8 21.93 -2.22 17.09
CA GLY A 8 21.52 -2.02 15.71
C GLY A 8 21.40 -3.38 15.05
N GLY A 9 20.28 -4.08 15.29
CA GLY A 9 19.95 -5.31 14.61
C GLY A 9 19.95 -5.06 13.11
N ARG A 10 20.57 -5.97 12.35
CA ARG A 10 20.56 -5.90 10.89
C ARG A 10 19.20 -6.41 10.45
N ILE A 11 18.50 -5.66 9.61
CA ILE A 11 17.31 -6.18 8.93
C ILE A 11 17.72 -7.41 8.11
N SER A 12 16.96 -8.49 8.20
CA SER A 12 17.23 -9.67 7.39
C SER A 12 17.09 -9.30 5.91
N ALA A 13 18.04 -9.75 5.08
CA ALA A 13 18.07 -9.37 3.67
C ALA A 13 16.77 -9.73 2.94
N GLY A 14 16.15 -10.87 3.30
CA GLY A 14 14.86 -11.28 2.77
C GLY A 14 13.72 -10.31 3.10
N VAL A 15 13.61 -9.89 4.37
CA VAL A 15 12.60 -8.92 4.80
C VAL A 15 12.82 -7.56 4.15
N ALA A 16 14.07 -7.12 4.02
CA ALA A 16 14.39 -5.87 3.34
C ALA A 16 13.95 -5.89 1.87
N VAL A 17 14.30 -6.95 1.13
CA VAL A 17 13.96 -7.09 -0.30
C VAL A 17 12.44 -7.16 -0.50
N MET A 18 11.75 -8.00 0.27
CA MET A 18 10.28 -8.12 0.19
C MET A 18 9.59 -6.81 0.54
N SER A 19 10.09 -6.08 1.54
CA SER A 19 9.51 -4.79 1.92
C SER A 19 9.71 -3.73 0.85
N LEU A 20 10.87 -3.71 0.18
CA LEU A 20 11.12 -2.79 -0.93
C LEU A 20 10.22 -3.10 -2.14
N VAL A 21 10.04 -4.37 -2.49
CA VAL A 21 9.13 -4.79 -3.56
C VAL A 21 7.68 -4.42 -3.20
N GLY A 22 7.25 -4.71 -1.98
CA GLY A 22 5.92 -4.36 -1.49
C GLY A 22 5.65 -2.86 -1.49
N LEU A 23 6.63 -2.06 -1.09
CA LEU A 23 6.57 -0.60 -1.14
C LEU A 23 6.40 -0.10 -2.58
N ALA A 24 7.22 -0.59 -3.51
CA ALA A 24 7.15 -0.22 -4.92
C ALA A 24 5.79 -0.56 -5.54
N LEU A 25 5.26 -1.76 -5.27
CA LEU A 25 3.94 -2.19 -5.72
C LEU A 25 2.82 -1.35 -5.10
N SER A 26 2.94 -0.96 -3.83
CA SER A 26 1.95 -0.12 -3.16
C SER A 26 1.92 1.30 -3.74
N VAL A 27 3.09 1.90 -4.00
CA VAL A 27 3.20 3.19 -4.69
C VAL A 27 2.60 3.11 -6.10
N TYR A 28 2.89 2.04 -6.83
CA TYR A 28 2.33 1.85 -8.16
C TYR A 28 0.80 1.68 -8.14
N ALA A 29 0.27 0.92 -7.17
CA ALA A 29 -1.18 0.77 -7.00
C ALA A 29 -1.85 2.13 -6.70
N LEU A 30 -1.25 2.95 -5.83
CA LEU A 30 -1.74 4.30 -5.55
C LEU A 30 -1.75 5.16 -6.82
N HIS A 31 -0.68 5.13 -7.60
CA HIS A 31 -0.59 5.85 -8.88
C HIS A 31 -1.68 5.41 -9.86
N VAL A 32 -1.88 4.09 -10.03
CA VAL A 32 -2.92 3.55 -10.91
C VAL A 32 -4.30 3.97 -10.45
N GLU A 33 -4.60 3.86 -9.16
CA GLU A 33 -5.89 4.25 -8.59
C GLU A 33 -6.18 5.73 -8.84
N THR A 34 -5.27 6.63 -8.43
CA THR A 34 -5.45 8.08 -8.61
C THR A 34 -5.57 8.48 -10.08
N THR A 35 -4.75 7.89 -10.95
CA THR A 35 -4.77 8.20 -12.39
C THR A 35 -6.05 7.68 -13.04
N LYS A 36 -6.53 6.49 -12.66
CA LYS A 36 -7.77 5.93 -13.18
C LYS A 36 -9.01 6.68 -12.69
N GLU A 37 -8.99 7.15 -11.43
CA GLU A 37 -10.05 8.01 -10.88
C GLU A 37 -10.13 9.35 -11.63
N SER A 38 -8.98 9.94 -11.96
CA SER A 38 -8.90 11.19 -12.73
C SER A 38 -9.25 11.00 -14.21
N ASN A 39 -8.76 9.92 -14.83
CA ASN A 39 -8.97 9.60 -16.24
C ASN A 39 -9.54 8.19 -16.40
N LYS A 40 -10.86 8.11 -16.62
CA LYS A 40 -11.57 6.82 -16.81
C LYS A 40 -11.06 6.01 -18.01
N ASN A 41 -10.41 6.63 -18.99
CA ASN A 41 -9.83 5.95 -20.17
C ASN A 41 -8.41 5.42 -19.93
N TYR A 42 -7.79 5.75 -18.80
CA TYR A 42 -6.46 5.24 -18.44
C TYR A 42 -6.47 3.71 -18.34
N LYS A 43 -5.46 3.05 -18.91
CA LYS A 43 -5.25 1.61 -18.81
C LYS A 43 -3.89 1.36 -18.20
N ALA A 44 -3.86 0.69 -17.06
CA ALA A 44 -2.62 0.42 -16.35
C ALA A 44 -1.83 -0.70 -17.03
N PHE A 45 -0.52 -0.74 -16.79
CA PHE A 45 0.33 -1.81 -17.30
C PHE A 45 -0.05 -3.19 -16.74
N CYS A 46 -0.62 -3.22 -15.52
CA CYS A 46 -1.11 -4.46 -14.90
C CYS A 46 -2.51 -4.91 -15.37
N ASP A 47 -3.08 -4.27 -16.40
CA ASP A 47 -4.36 -4.68 -17.01
C ASP A 47 -4.12 -5.66 -18.19
N PHE A 48 -4.17 -6.97 -17.92
CA PHE A 48 -4.01 -8.05 -18.92
C PHE A 48 -5.33 -8.40 -19.62
N GLY A 49 -6.01 -7.40 -20.18
CA GLY A 49 -7.25 -7.57 -20.93
C GLY A 49 -8.52 -7.32 -20.11
N ALA A 50 -9.67 -7.80 -20.61
CA ALA A 50 -10.97 -7.49 -20.00
C ALA A 50 -11.20 -8.19 -18.66
N SER A 51 -10.65 -9.40 -18.50
CA SER A 51 -10.86 -10.29 -17.36
C SER A 51 -9.89 -10.04 -16.19
N ILE A 52 -8.68 -9.55 -16.47
CA ILE A 52 -7.66 -9.27 -15.45
C ILE A 52 -7.34 -7.78 -15.51
N SER A 53 -7.91 -6.99 -14.60
CA SER A 53 -7.68 -5.55 -14.52
C SER A 53 -7.45 -5.08 -13.09
N CYS A 54 -6.20 -4.72 -12.79
CA CYS A 54 -5.83 -4.07 -11.53
C CYS A 54 -6.52 -2.71 -11.39
N SER A 55 -6.67 -1.95 -12.49
CA SER A 55 -7.32 -0.64 -12.47
C SER A 55 -8.76 -0.73 -11.97
N LYS A 56 -9.53 -1.72 -12.44
CA LYS A 56 -10.90 -1.96 -11.97
C LYS A 56 -10.95 -2.36 -10.50
N VAL A 57 -9.98 -3.15 -10.05
CA VAL A 57 -9.89 -3.62 -8.65
C VAL A 57 -9.57 -2.45 -7.72
N PHE A 58 -8.57 -1.63 -8.04
CA PHE A 58 -8.15 -0.51 -7.19
C PHE A 58 -9.20 0.60 -7.12
N THR A 59 -9.96 0.87 -8.19
CA THR A 59 -11.06 1.83 -8.15
C THR A 59 -12.39 1.23 -7.64
N SER A 60 -12.39 -0.02 -7.19
CA SER A 60 -13.60 -0.64 -6.65
C SER A 60 -13.91 -0.14 -5.24
N LYS A 61 -15.13 -0.40 -4.74
CA LYS A 61 -15.50 -0.09 -3.35
C LYS A 61 -14.59 -0.75 -2.30
N TYR A 62 -13.89 -1.83 -2.66
CA TYR A 62 -12.96 -2.54 -1.78
C TYR A 62 -11.55 -1.98 -1.87
N GLY A 63 -11.24 -1.15 -2.87
CA GLY A 63 -9.94 -0.52 -3.07
C GLY A 63 -9.64 0.62 -2.11
N LYS A 64 -10.68 1.19 -1.47
CA LYS A 64 -10.58 2.22 -0.42
C LYS A 64 -11.08 1.70 0.91
N GLY A 65 -10.32 1.94 1.97
CA GLY A 65 -10.68 1.59 3.35
C GLY A 65 -11.08 0.12 3.49
N PHE A 66 -10.53 -0.77 2.67
CA PHE A 66 -10.87 -2.19 2.56
C PHE A 66 -12.36 -2.48 2.29
N GLY A 67 -13.15 -1.48 1.91
CA GLY A 67 -14.62 -1.55 1.86
C GLY A 67 -15.31 -1.64 3.23
N LEU A 68 -14.55 -1.47 4.33
CA LEU A 68 -15.03 -1.60 5.71
C LEU A 68 -15.04 -0.26 6.46
N ILE A 69 -14.07 0.61 6.16
CA ILE A 69 -13.96 1.91 6.86
C ILE A 69 -15.13 2.81 6.54
N ALA A 70 -15.56 2.88 5.27
CA ALA A 70 -16.67 3.72 4.86
C ALA A 70 -18.00 3.40 5.59
N PRO A 71 -18.43 2.13 5.75
CA PRO A 71 -19.61 1.79 6.55
C PRO A 71 -19.50 2.10 8.05
N ILE A 72 -18.30 2.01 8.64
CA ILE A 72 -18.12 2.11 10.10
C ILE A 72 -17.83 3.55 10.54
N PHE A 73 -16.96 4.24 9.81
CA PHE A 73 -16.46 5.58 10.15
C PHE A 73 -16.98 6.67 9.21
N GLY A 74 -17.74 6.31 8.17
CA GLY A 74 -18.31 7.23 7.20
C GLY A 74 -17.44 7.42 5.95
N GLN A 75 -18.08 7.78 4.84
CA GLN A 75 -17.43 7.97 3.53
C GLN A 75 -16.37 9.08 3.52
N HIS A 76 -16.58 10.13 4.31
CA HIS A 76 -15.68 11.28 4.43
C HIS A 76 -14.65 11.15 5.57
N SER A 77 -14.57 9.98 6.20
CA SER A 77 -13.54 9.73 7.22
C SER A 77 -12.16 9.90 6.60
N SER A 78 -11.24 10.55 7.33
CA SER A 78 -9.84 10.62 6.93
C SER A 78 -9.18 9.25 6.82
N LEU A 79 -9.75 8.24 7.49
CA LEU A 79 -9.35 6.85 7.38
C LEU A 79 -9.86 6.19 6.11
N ASN A 80 -10.81 6.73 5.35
CA ASN A 80 -11.28 6.10 4.12
C ASN A 80 -10.32 6.37 2.94
N GLN A 81 -9.09 5.86 3.06
CA GLN A 81 -8.01 6.05 2.10
C GLN A 81 -7.87 4.85 1.15
N PRO A 82 -7.27 5.04 -0.05
CA PRO A 82 -6.72 3.96 -0.87
C PRO A 82 -6.00 2.89 -0.06
N ASN A 83 -6.25 1.61 -0.32
CA ASN A 83 -5.63 0.50 0.41
C ASN A 83 -4.10 0.54 0.31
N SER A 84 -3.62 1.01 -0.83
CA SER A 84 -2.20 1.23 -1.14
C SER A 84 -1.50 2.15 -0.15
N ILE A 85 -2.19 3.14 0.45
CA ILE A 85 -1.60 4.01 1.48
C ILE A 85 -1.26 3.22 2.74
N TYR A 86 -2.13 2.31 3.18
CA TYR A 86 -1.80 1.44 4.31
C TYR A 86 -0.63 0.51 4.00
N GLY A 87 -0.55 0.02 2.76
CA GLY A 87 0.59 -0.77 2.29
C GLY A 87 1.90 0.03 2.37
N ILE A 88 1.91 1.27 1.87
CA ILE A 88 3.07 2.17 1.95
C ILE A 88 3.50 2.35 3.42
N ILE A 89 2.57 2.68 4.31
CA ILE A 89 2.87 2.87 5.74
C ILE A 89 3.45 1.58 6.34
N PHE A 90 2.82 0.43 6.07
CA PHE A 90 3.24 -0.87 6.57
C PHE A 90 4.68 -1.22 6.15
N TYR A 91 5.00 -1.11 4.85
CA TYR A 91 6.33 -1.45 4.35
C TYR A 91 7.39 -0.44 4.81
N CYS A 92 7.05 0.84 4.96
CA CYS A 92 7.94 1.83 5.58
C CYS A 92 8.26 1.46 7.04
N ILE A 93 7.25 1.08 7.83
CA ILE A 93 7.44 0.64 9.21
C ILE A 93 8.33 -0.61 9.26
N GLN A 94 8.11 -1.59 8.39
CA GLN A 94 8.96 -2.79 8.33
C GLN A 94 10.42 -2.48 8.02
N ILE A 95 10.69 -1.57 7.08
CA ILE A 95 12.07 -1.16 6.76
C ILE A 95 12.72 -0.44 7.95
N CYS A 96 11.96 0.40 8.66
CA CYS A 96 12.45 1.16 9.81
C CYS A 96 12.67 0.30 11.06
N LEU A 97 11.78 -0.66 11.34
CA LEU A 97 11.68 -1.40 12.60
C LEU A 97 12.02 -2.89 12.51
N GLY A 98 12.12 -3.48 11.31
CA GLY A 98 12.33 -4.92 11.07
C GLY A 98 13.73 -5.44 11.41
N LYS A 99 14.28 -5.01 12.54
CA LYS A 99 15.57 -5.44 13.07
C LYS A 99 15.35 -6.67 13.95
N GLU A 100 16.04 -7.77 13.63
CA GLU A 100 16.12 -8.97 14.49
C GLU A 100 17.29 -8.85 15.49
#